data_AF-L0J3K6-F1
#
_entry.id   AF-L0J3K6-F1
#
_cell.length_a   1.000
_cell.length_b   1.000
_cell.length_c   1.000
_cell.angle_alpha   90.00
_cell.angle_beta   90.00
_cell.angle_gamma   90.00
#
_symmetry.space_group_name_H-M   'P 1'
#
loop_
_entity.id
_entity.type
_entity.pdbx_description
1 polymer ?
#
loop_
_entity_poly.entity_id
_entity_poly.type
_entity_poly.pdbx_seq_one_letter_code
_entity_poly.pdbx_strand_id
1 'polypeptide(L)'
;MSVKDDLLDDFPRIYPGLTRPEVEQLLTLLDKSASTEGRLGLSIATALKPLVPDVAARIESYKQSGDVDEYVRILRGSVVLLLQQWQDGVHPPAPENISKSIEAVEAEG
;
A
#
# COMPACT_ATOMS: atom_id res chain seq x y z
N MET A 1 13.09 -11.27 6.40
CA MET A 1 12.09 -10.80 5.42
C MET A 1 12.08 -9.30 5.54
N SER A 2 12.21 -8.59 4.41
CA SER A 2 12.14 -7.13 4.39
C SER A 2 10.69 -6.67 4.20
N VAL A 3 10.40 -5.43 4.59
CA VAL A 3 9.12 -4.74 4.31
C VAL A 3 8.74 -4.83 2.83
N LYS A 4 9.73 -4.77 1.94
CA LYS A 4 9.55 -4.96 0.51
C LYS A 4 9.09 -6.36 0.15
N ASP A 5 9.74 -7.40 0.67
CA ASP A 5 9.36 -8.80 0.37
C ASP A 5 7.92 -9.07 0.77
N ASP A 6 7.51 -8.51 1.92
CA ASP A 6 6.14 -8.62 2.42
C ASP A 6 5.15 -7.85 1.53
N LEU A 7 5.48 -6.64 1.06
CA LEU A 7 4.66 -5.91 0.08
C LEU A 7 4.54 -6.65 -1.25
N LEU A 8 5.63 -7.27 -1.74
CA LEU A 8 5.63 -8.06 -2.96
C LEU A 8 4.77 -9.33 -2.85
N ASP A 9 4.62 -9.91 -1.65
CA ASP A 9 3.71 -11.04 -1.40
C ASP A 9 2.25 -10.61 -1.20
N ASP A 10 2.02 -9.46 -0.55
CA ASP A 10 0.68 -8.97 -0.21
C ASP A 10 -0.05 -8.39 -1.43
N PHE A 11 0.62 -7.55 -2.23
CA PHE A 11 -0.04 -6.74 -3.26
C PHE A 11 -0.68 -7.56 -4.39
N PRO A 12 -0.04 -8.63 -4.92
CA PRO A 12 -0.65 -9.49 -5.95
C PRO A 12 -1.90 -10.25 -5.50
N ARG A 13 -2.15 -10.33 -4.19
CA ARG A 13 -3.36 -10.96 -3.64
C ARG A 13 -4.54 -10.01 -3.58
N ILE A 14 -4.25 -8.71 -3.55
CA ILE A 14 -5.21 -7.63 -3.41
C ILE A 14 -5.54 -7.01 -4.78
N TYR A 15 -4.53 -6.89 -5.63
CA TYR A 15 -4.66 -6.40 -6.99
C TYR A 15 -4.57 -7.58 -7.99
N PRO A 16 -5.43 -7.65 -9.03
CA PRO A 16 -6.32 -6.60 -9.56
C PRO A 16 -7.74 -6.60 -8.97
N GLY A 17 -7.94 -7.12 -7.76
CA GLY A 17 -9.26 -7.18 -7.12
C GLY A 17 -9.87 -5.82 -6.76
N LEU A 18 -9.08 -4.75 -6.77
CA LEU A 18 -9.52 -3.38 -6.52
C LEU A 18 -9.82 -2.63 -7.82
N THR A 19 -10.90 -1.86 -7.83
CA THR A 19 -11.22 -0.86 -8.85
C THR A 19 -10.37 0.41 -8.66
N ARG A 20 -10.24 1.24 -9.70
CA ARG A 20 -9.49 2.51 -9.59
C ARG A 20 -9.98 3.41 -8.46
N PRO A 21 -11.31 3.64 -8.27
CA PRO A 21 -11.79 4.44 -7.14
C PRO A 21 -11.40 3.86 -5.77
N GLU A 22 -11.36 2.54 -5.65
CA GLU A 22 -10.90 1.88 -4.43
C GLU A 22 -9.39 2.10 -4.20
N VAL A 23 -8.57 2.06 -5.25
CA VAL A 23 -7.14 2.39 -5.15
C VAL A 23 -6.91 3.87 -4.82
N GLU A 24 -7.73 4.78 -5.34
CA GLU A 24 -7.71 6.21 -4.97
C GLU A 24 -8.14 6.43 -3.51
N GLN A 25 -9.14 5.68 -3.04
CA GLN A 25 -9.55 5.67 -1.64
C GLN A 25 -8.45 5.13 -0.73
N LEU A 26 -7.76 4.06 -1.14
CA LEU A 26 -6.59 3.52 -0.44
C LEU A 26 -5.52 4.60 -0.28
N LEU A 27 -5.13 5.28 -1.35
CA LEU A 27 -4.15 6.37 -1.28
C LEU A 27 -4.57 7.47 -0.30
N THR A 28 -5.84 7.89 -0.36
CA THR A 28 -6.40 8.91 0.53
C THR A 28 -6.29 8.51 2.01
N LEU A 29 -6.52 7.23 2.33
CA LEU A 29 -6.40 6.72 3.70
C LEU A 29 -4.93 6.71 4.15
N LEU A 30 -4.00 6.29 3.27
CA LEU A 30 -2.56 6.30 3.54
C LEU A 30 -2.01 7.72 3.75
N ASP A 31 -2.47 8.70 2.96
CA ASP A 31 -2.10 10.11 3.11
C ASP A 31 -2.58 10.72 4.43
N LYS A 32 -3.82 10.39 4.83
CA LYS A 32 -4.39 10.85 6.11
C LYS A 32 -3.64 10.29 7.31
N SER A 33 -3.21 9.03 7.25
CA SER A 33 -2.38 8.45 8.30
C SER A 33 -1.04 9.18 8.41
N ALA A 34 -0.31 9.40 7.30
CA ALA A 34 1.01 10.04 7.32
C ALA A 34 1.00 11.45 7.94
N SER A 35 -0.15 12.14 7.95
CA SER A 35 -0.29 13.49 8.52
C SER A 35 -0.53 13.51 10.05
N THR A 36 -0.64 12.35 10.70
CA THR A 36 -0.99 12.26 12.14
C THR A 36 0.14 11.58 12.93
N GLU A 37 1.21 12.32 13.24
CA GLU A 37 2.35 11.81 14.00
C GLU A 37 1.93 11.26 15.38
N GLY A 38 2.23 9.98 15.64
CA GLY A 38 2.28 9.43 17.01
C GLY A 38 1.27 8.33 17.41
N ARG A 39 0.30 7.93 16.57
CA ARG A 39 -0.62 6.78 16.86
C ARG A 39 -0.99 5.94 15.63
N LEU A 40 -0.04 5.78 14.71
CA LEU A 40 -0.25 5.37 13.32
C LEU A 40 -0.76 3.93 13.13
N GLY A 41 -0.13 2.93 13.75
CA GLY A 41 -0.35 1.52 13.38
C GLY A 41 -1.76 0.96 13.62
N LEU A 42 -2.46 1.37 14.68
CA LEU A 42 -3.83 0.88 14.96
C LEU A 42 -4.88 1.64 14.14
N SER A 43 -4.68 2.95 13.95
CA SER A 43 -5.61 3.83 13.22
C SER A 43 -5.64 3.49 11.73
N ILE A 44 -4.46 3.28 11.14
CA ILE A 44 -4.35 2.96 9.71
C ILE A 44 -4.84 1.55 9.39
N ALA A 45 -4.43 0.53 10.15
CA ALA A 45 -4.88 -0.86 9.93
C ALA A 45 -6.40 -0.95 10.04
N THR A 46 -7.01 -0.27 11.01
CA THR A 46 -8.47 -0.20 11.15
C THR A 46 -9.14 0.47 9.95
N ALA A 47 -8.56 1.55 9.44
CA ALA A 47 -9.11 2.27 8.29
C ALA A 47 -8.98 1.47 6.97
N LEU A 48 -7.91 0.68 6.82
CA LEU A 48 -7.65 -0.12 5.63
C LEU A 48 -8.41 -1.44 5.61
N LYS A 49 -8.75 -2.00 6.77
CA LYS A 49 -9.40 -3.32 6.91
C LYS A 49 -10.65 -3.53 6.04
N PRO A 50 -11.55 -2.56 5.84
CA PRO A 50 -12.73 -2.73 4.98
C PRO A 50 -12.39 -2.86 3.48
N LEU A 51 -11.21 -2.41 3.07
CA LEU A 51 -10.79 -2.35 1.67
C LEU A 51 -9.73 -3.40 1.34
N VAL A 52 -8.72 -3.52 2.21
CA VAL A 52 -7.54 -4.39 2.03
C VAL A 52 -7.22 -5.10 3.35
N PRO A 53 -8.02 -6.11 3.75
CA PRO A 53 -7.90 -6.76 5.05
C PRO A 53 -6.53 -7.43 5.28
N ASP A 54 -5.91 -7.96 4.23
CA ASP A 54 -4.59 -8.61 4.31
C ASP A 54 -3.48 -7.59 4.62
N VAL A 55 -3.46 -6.45 3.92
CA VAL A 55 -2.56 -5.32 4.21
C VAL A 55 -2.78 -4.77 5.62
N ALA A 56 -4.04 -4.69 6.06
CA ALA A 56 -4.34 -4.27 7.43
C ALA A 56 -3.71 -5.23 8.45
N ALA A 57 -3.88 -6.54 8.29
CA ALA A 57 -3.28 -7.55 9.16
C ALA A 57 -1.74 -7.47 9.14
N ARG A 58 -1.14 -7.23 7.98
CA ARG A 58 0.31 -7.04 7.85
C ARG A 58 0.80 -5.84 8.66
N ILE A 59 0.14 -4.69 8.55
CA ILE A 59 0.48 -3.50 9.34
C ILE A 59 0.36 -3.78 10.84
N GLU A 60 -0.63 -4.56 11.27
CA GLU A 60 -0.74 -4.95 12.68
C GLU A 60 0.45 -5.79 13.15
N SER A 61 1.01 -6.63 12.28
CA SER A 61 2.18 -7.45 12.60
C SER A 61 3.45 -6.63 12.85
N TYR A 62 3.62 -5.49 12.16
CA TYR A 62 4.78 -4.59 12.34
C TYR A 62 4.69 -3.67 13.56
N LYS A 63 3.56 -3.64 14.29
CA LYS A 63 3.43 -2.80 15.50
C LYS A 63 4.51 -3.09 16.55
N GLN A 64 5.05 -4.31 16.55
CA GLN A 64 6.08 -4.72 17.50
C GLN A 64 7.50 -4.41 17.01
N SER A 65 7.74 -4.36 15.70
CA SER A 65 9.06 -4.12 15.11
C SER A 65 9.34 -2.65 14.83
N GLY A 66 8.29 -1.82 14.69
CA GLY A 66 8.42 -0.39 14.35
C GLY A 66 8.43 -0.11 12.85
N ASP A 67 8.30 -1.14 12.00
CA ASP A 67 8.40 -1.02 10.54
C ASP A 67 7.11 -0.51 9.88
N VAL A 68 6.11 -0.12 10.67
CA VAL A 68 4.81 0.37 10.18
C VAL A 68 5.00 1.56 9.25
N ASP A 69 5.85 2.52 9.63
CA ASP A 69 6.04 3.76 8.87
C ASP A 69 6.72 3.49 7.53
N GLU A 70 7.69 2.57 7.51
CA GLU A 70 8.37 2.14 6.30
C GLU A 70 7.42 1.38 5.36
N TYR A 71 6.64 0.43 5.88
CA TYR A 71 5.64 -0.29 5.09
C TYR A 71 4.61 0.65 4.48
N VAL A 72 4.07 1.58 5.28
CA VAL A 72 3.10 2.57 4.80
C VAL A 72 3.70 3.51 3.76
N ARG A 73 4.96 3.92 3.94
CA ARG A 73 5.68 4.76 2.97
C ARG A 73 5.83 4.06 1.62
N ILE A 74 6.31 2.82 1.61
CA ILE A 74 6.54 2.07 0.36
C ILE A 74 5.19 1.71 -0.29
N LEU A 75 4.19 1.30 0.50
CA LEU A 75 2.83 1.02 0.03
C LEU A 75 2.23 2.25 -0.66
N ARG A 76 2.33 3.42 -0.02
CA ARG A 76 1.86 4.70 -0.57
C ARG A 76 2.53 5.02 -1.90
N GLY A 77 3.86 4.94 -1.98
CA GLY A 77 4.59 5.19 -3.23
C GLY A 77 4.14 4.24 -4.35
N SER A 78 3.95 2.97 -4.01
CA SER A 78 3.51 1.94 -4.96
C SER A 78 2.10 2.22 -5.49
N VAL A 79 1.17 2.63 -4.62
CA VAL A 79 -0.20 3.03 -5.00
C VAL A 79 -0.19 4.26 -5.91
N VAL A 80 0.67 5.25 -5.63
CA VAL A 80 0.83 6.44 -6.49
C VAL A 80 1.29 6.06 -7.89
N LEU A 81 2.34 5.23 -8.00
CA LEU A 81 2.86 4.77 -9.29
C LEU A 81 1.82 3.94 -10.06
N LEU A 82 1.07 3.08 -9.36
CA LEU A 82 -0.03 2.32 -9.96
C LEU A 82 -1.10 3.25 -10.56
N LEU A 83 -1.52 4.29 -9.82
CA LEU A 83 -2.50 5.26 -10.32
C LEU A 83 -1.98 6.08 -11.51
N GLN A 84 -0.69 6.43 -11.53
CA GLN A 84 -0.06 7.10 -12.67
C GLN A 84 -0.06 6.25 -13.94
N GLN A 85 0.07 4.93 -13.80
CA GLN A 85 0.00 3.97 -14.91
C GLN A 85 -1.44 3.70 -15.36
N TRP A 86 -2.43 3.89 -14.48
CA TRP A 86 -3.84 3.63 -14.75
C TRP A 86 -4.52 4.81 -15.48
N GLN A 87 -3.93 5.28 -16.59
CA GLN A 87 -4.30 6.53 -17.25
C GLN A 87 -5.77 6.60 -17.71
N ASP A 88 -6.25 5.55 -18.37
CA ASP A 88 -7.57 5.58 -19.01
C ASP A 88 -8.73 5.29 -18.04
N GLY A 89 -8.44 4.94 -16.78
CA GLY A 89 -9.42 4.61 -15.74
C GLY A 89 -10.25 3.34 -15.98
N VAL A 90 -10.24 2.82 -17.21
CA VAL A 90 -10.97 1.62 -17.65
C VAL A 90 -10.08 0.37 -17.56
N HIS A 91 -8.79 0.48 -17.89
CA HIS A 91 -7.89 -0.67 -17.96
C HIS A 91 -6.91 -0.68 -16.78
N PRO A 92 -7.07 -1.59 -15.81
CA PRO A 92 -6.09 -1.78 -14.75
C PRO A 92 -4.70 -2.12 -15.34
N PRO A 93 -3.62 -1.49 -14.85
CA PRO A 93 -2.24 -1.91 -15.15
C PRO A 93 -2.02 -3.39 -14.88
N ALA A 94 -1.08 -4.03 -15.57
CA ALA A 94 -0.78 -5.44 -15.29
C ALA A 94 -0.22 -5.60 -13.86
N PRO A 95 -0.57 -6.67 -13.11
CA PRO A 95 -0.07 -6.89 -11.74
C PRO A 95 1.47 -6.89 -11.64
N GLU A 96 2.18 -7.33 -12.68
CA GLU A 96 3.63 -7.25 -12.79
C GLU A 96 4.21 -5.83 -12.70
N ASN A 97 3.43 -4.81 -13.07
CA ASN A 97 3.85 -3.41 -12.97
C ASN A 97 3.85 -2.90 -11.53
N ILE A 98 3.09 -3.55 -10.64
CA ILE A 98 3.09 -3.23 -9.21
C ILE A 98 4.39 -3.70 -8.56
N SER A 99 4.84 -4.91 -8.87
CA SER A 99 6.14 -5.41 -8.38
C SER A 99 7.28 -4.47 -8.78
N LYS A 100 7.29 -4.01 -10.04
CA LYS A 100 8.25 -3.01 -10.54
C LYS A 100 8.12 -1.66 -9.82
N SER A 101 6.89 -1.27 -9.45
CA SER A 101 6.65 -0.01 -8.71
C SER A 101 7.18 -0.09 -7.28
N ILE A 102 6.98 -1.23 -6.60
CA ILE A 102 7.54 -1.47 -5.25
C ILE A 102 9.07 -1.46 -5.31
N GLU A 103 9.68 -2.11 -6.29
CA GLU A 103 11.13 -2.09 -6.51
C GLU A 103 11.66 -0.67 -6.78
N ALA A 104 10.94 0.13 -7.57
CA ALA A 104 11.34 1.50 -7.88
C ALA A 104 11.31 2.42 -6.64
N VAL A 105 10.29 2.31 -5.78
CA VAL A 105 10.14 3.16 -4.59
C VAL A 105 11.20 2.87 -3.54
N GLU A 106 11.65 1.62 -3.41
CA GLU A 106 12.76 1.26 -2.51
C GLU A 106 14.10 1.79 -3.04
N ALA A 107 14.34 1.73 -4.35
CA ALA A 107 15.58 2.22 -4.95
C ALA A 107 15.78 3.75 -4.83
N GLU A 108 14.70 4.51 -4.59
CA GLU A 108 14.72 5.96 -4.39
C GLU A 108 14.71 6.39 -2.90
N GLY A 109 14.66 5.45 -1.95
CA GLY A 109 14.67 5.69 -0.50
C GLY A 109 16.04 5.58 0.14
#